data_AF-A0A9Q8ZBV0-F1
#
_entry.id   AF-A0A9Q8ZBV0-F1
#
_cell.length_a   1.000
_cell.length_b   1.000
_cell.length_c   1.000
_cell.angle_alpha   90.00
_cell.angle_beta   90.00
_cell.angle_gamma   90.00
#
_symmetry.space_group_name_H-M   'P 1'
#
loop_
_entity.id
_entity.type
_entity.pdbx_description
1 polymer ?
#
loop_
_entity_poly.entity_id
_entity_poly.type
_entity_poly.pdbx_seq_one_letter_code
_entity_poly.pdbx_strand_id
1 'polypeptide(L)'
;MQEKQDVDLTFFNSKDDDSFIWPVMHVYDCMPRRPIPLSSSIDVSCLPDLETDTINVKSIIDHVETQYAVKTPERLSMNSIAVFPVHAKLPWPSSIHHARQNIHWRAAVEASEELLQKFVSEQTVNNRVWQEDTHTWEMSDRTTIEILQNEFVSRLRVPMPDRGDESKSTLQQALIATVRGFHDEDGTMSNEGAEVLSRLIDFIRHPPPPPEFKNLREYLDYRIDDAAARPRISKFVRLCEDHVCIANDLASFDKEKRDYVDNKVRYLINTVEEVRKIYSLPSDDVAKVVTLAIQIEVEK
;
A
#
# COMPACT_ATOMS: atom_id res chain seq x y z
N MET A 1 -1.63 21.56 13.74
CA MET A 1 -1.00 22.54 12.84
C MET A 1 0.40 22.02 12.54
N GLN A 2 0.61 21.39 11.37
CA GLN A 2 1.91 20.82 11.01
C GLN A 2 2.92 21.95 10.79
N GLU A 3 4.02 21.93 11.54
CA GLU A 3 5.18 22.76 11.29
C GLU A 3 5.75 22.39 9.91
N LYS A 4 5.78 23.35 8.99
CA LYS A 4 6.24 23.17 7.62
C LYS A 4 7.73 22.80 7.66
N GLN A 5 8.08 21.57 7.30
CA GLN A 5 9.48 21.19 7.13
C GLN A 5 10.07 22.01 5.97
N ASP A 6 11.20 22.67 6.22
CA ASP A 6 11.93 23.48 5.24
C ASP A 6 12.81 22.57 4.38
N VAL A 7 12.17 21.66 3.63
CA VAL A 7 12.85 20.81 2.64
C VAL A 7 12.78 21.54 1.30
N ASP A 8 13.95 21.83 0.74
CA ASP A 8 14.07 22.40 -0.60
C ASP A 8 13.81 21.31 -1.66
N LEU A 9 12.55 21.23 -2.09
CA LEU A 9 12.11 20.31 -3.15
C LEU A 9 12.61 20.74 -4.54
N THR A 10 13.13 21.97 -4.71
CA THR A 10 13.65 22.40 -6.01
C THR A 10 14.88 21.59 -6.40
N PHE A 11 15.75 21.29 -5.44
CA PHE A 11 16.92 20.43 -5.66
C PHE A 11 16.55 18.99 -6.06
N PHE A 12 15.46 18.44 -5.51
CA PHE A 12 15.01 17.08 -5.89
C PHE A 12 14.46 17.04 -7.31
N ASN A 13 13.76 18.10 -7.70
CA ASN A 13 13.06 18.18 -8.98
C ASN A 13 13.93 18.77 -10.12
N SER A 14 15.16 19.23 -9.88
CA SER A 14 15.96 20.02 -10.84
C SER A 14 16.91 19.21 -11.75
N LYS A 15 16.51 18.08 -12.33
CA LYS A 15 17.40 17.35 -13.27
C LYS A 15 17.17 17.79 -14.71
N ASP A 16 18.22 17.75 -15.52
CA ASP A 16 18.29 18.25 -16.92
C ASP A 16 17.29 17.64 -17.93
N ASP A 17 16.42 16.69 -17.51
CA ASP A 17 15.34 16.13 -18.34
C ASP A 17 14.07 15.93 -17.49
N ASP A 18 13.41 17.05 -17.19
CA ASP A 18 12.19 17.16 -16.37
C ASP A 18 10.99 16.36 -16.92
N SER A 19 11.05 15.88 -18.17
CA SER A 19 9.88 15.30 -18.85
C SER A 19 9.41 13.97 -18.24
N PHE A 20 10.31 13.24 -17.57
CA PHE A 20 10.05 11.92 -17.00
C PHE A 20 9.93 11.91 -15.47
N ILE A 21 10.32 12.98 -14.77
CA ILE A 21 10.27 13.04 -13.31
C ILE A 21 8.85 13.38 -12.85
N TRP A 22 8.34 12.61 -11.87
CA TRP A 22 7.13 12.99 -11.17
C TRP A 22 7.52 13.93 -10.03
N PRO A 23 6.99 15.16 -9.98
CA PRO A 23 7.42 16.13 -8.98
C PRO A 23 7.00 15.70 -7.57
N VAL A 24 7.93 15.74 -6.62
CA VAL A 24 7.59 15.57 -5.19
C VAL A 24 7.02 16.89 -4.70
N MET A 25 5.77 16.84 -4.22
CA MET A 25 5.01 18.02 -3.78
C MET A 25 4.80 18.09 -2.26
N HIS A 26 5.01 16.98 -1.57
CA HIS A 26 4.74 16.85 -0.15
C HIS A 26 5.87 16.11 0.54
N VAL A 27 6.15 16.54 1.77
CA VAL A 27 7.04 15.85 2.70
C VAL A 27 6.23 15.50 3.94
N TYR A 28 6.23 14.22 4.29
CA TYR A 28 5.52 13.73 5.45
C TYR A 28 6.46 12.86 6.28
N ASP A 29 6.59 13.22 7.55
CA ASP A 29 7.35 12.49 8.54
C ASP A 29 6.36 11.89 9.54
N CYS A 30 6.13 10.59 9.43
CA CYS A 30 5.21 9.88 10.31
C CYS A 30 5.83 9.56 11.68
N MET A 31 7.15 9.73 11.84
CA MET A 31 7.85 9.35 13.05
C MET A 31 7.80 10.44 14.13
N PRO A 32 7.83 10.06 15.42
CA PRO A 32 7.86 11.02 16.51
C PRO A 32 9.10 11.92 16.45
N ARG A 33 8.91 13.23 16.58
CA ARG A 33 10.00 14.22 16.53
C ARG A 33 10.83 14.29 17.81
N ARG A 34 10.28 13.83 18.94
CA ARG A 34 10.92 13.94 20.24
C ARG A 34 11.66 12.65 20.55
N PRO A 35 12.87 12.71 21.14
CA PRO A 35 13.54 11.52 21.65
C PRO A 35 12.62 10.78 22.61
N ILE A 36 12.37 9.51 22.32
CA ILE A 36 11.61 8.63 23.19
C ILE A 36 12.62 7.83 24.01
N PRO A 37 12.46 7.74 25.34
CA PRO A 37 13.28 6.84 26.13
C PRO A 37 12.95 5.39 25.74
N LEU A 38 13.88 4.75 25.03
CA LEU A 38 13.77 3.36 24.57
C LEU A 38 14.73 2.50 25.39
N SER A 39 14.19 1.55 26.15
CA SER A 39 15.00 0.57 26.90
C SER A 39 14.41 -0.84 26.88
N SER A 40 13.38 -1.08 26.09
CA SER A 40 12.68 -2.37 26.02
C SER A 40 13.24 -3.24 24.91
N SER A 41 13.62 -4.47 25.27
CA SER A 41 13.60 -5.59 24.32
C SER A 41 12.15 -6.00 24.11
N ILE A 42 11.81 -6.37 22.88
CA ILE A 42 10.45 -6.82 22.53
C ILE A 42 10.54 -8.21 21.96
N ASP A 43 9.66 -9.09 22.44
CA ASP A 43 9.50 -10.45 21.96
C ASP A 43 8.79 -10.43 20.61
N VAL A 44 9.44 -10.93 19.57
CA VAL A 44 8.93 -11.05 18.20
C VAL A 44 8.86 -12.51 17.76
N SER A 45 8.93 -13.47 18.68
CA SER A 45 8.85 -14.92 18.40
C SER A 45 7.58 -15.35 17.65
N CYS A 46 6.53 -14.52 17.68
CA CYS A 46 5.34 -14.73 16.87
C CYS A 46 5.59 -14.55 15.37
N LEU A 47 6.70 -13.95 14.95
CA LEU A 47 7.10 -13.74 13.56
C LEU A 47 8.17 -14.78 13.16
N PRO A 48 7.77 -16.00 12.74
CA PRO A 48 8.68 -17.13 12.56
C PRO A 48 9.69 -16.94 11.42
N ASP A 49 9.47 -15.94 10.56
CA ASP A 49 10.31 -15.65 9.42
C ASP A 49 11.52 -14.77 9.78
N LEU A 50 11.50 -14.12 10.96
CA LEU A 50 12.64 -13.38 11.51
C LEU A 50 13.71 -14.32 12.08
N GLU A 51 14.97 -13.87 12.09
CA GLU A 51 16.09 -14.66 12.61
C GLU A 51 16.21 -14.62 14.14
N THR A 52 15.48 -13.72 14.79
CA THR A 52 15.51 -13.50 16.25
C THR A 52 14.12 -13.57 16.85
N ASP A 53 14.04 -14.11 18.06
CA ASP A 53 12.82 -14.10 18.88
C ASP A 53 12.68 -12.79 19.66
N THR A 54 13.73 -11.96 19.72
CA THR A 54 13.69 -10.68 20.44
C THR A 54 14.44 -9.58 19.71
N ILE A 55 13.89 -8.36 19.72
CA ILE A 55 14.54 -7.19 19.16
C ILE A 55 14.93 -6.21 20.26
N ASN A 56 16.15 -5.66 20.18
CA ASN A 56 16.54 -4.50 20.97
C ASN A 56 16.19 -3.24 20.17
N VAL A 57 15.06 -2.61 20.50
CA VAL A 57 14.50 -1.48 19.75
C VAL A 57 15.52 -0.37 19.57
N LYS A 58 16.21 0.02 20.65
CA LYS A 58 17.21 1.09 20.61
C LYS A 58 18.37 0.75 19.67
N SER A 59 18.92 -0.46 19.81
CA SER A 59 20.01 -0.91 18.95
C SER A 59 19.62 -0.91 17.48
N ILE A 60 18.40 -1.33 17.13
CA ILE A 60 17.95 -1.35 15.73
C ILE A 60 17.83 0.06 15.16
N ILE A 61 17.18 0.97 15.90
CA ILE A 61 16.97 2.35 15.45
C ILE A 61 18.31 3.10 15.28
N ASP A 62 19.27 2.87 16.18
CA ASP A 62 20.59 3.49 16.10
C ASP A 62 21.41 3.02 14.88
N HIS A 63 21.06 1.89 14.22
CA HIS A 63 21.80 1.32 13.08
C HIS A 63 21.24 1.68 11.69
N VAL A 64 20.13 2.42 11.60
CA VAL A 64 19.46 2.74 10.31
C VAL A 64 20.30 3.67 9.41
N GLU A 65 21.34 4.31 9.94
CA GLU A 65 22.10 5.34 9.24
C GLU A 65 23.20 4.83 8.28
N THR A 66 23.40 3.52 8.13
CA THR A 66 24.51 3.02 7.28
C THR A 66 24.17 3.03 5.79
N GLN A 67 24.74 3.99 5.06
CA GLN A 67 24.65 4.05 3.60
C GLN A 67 25.44 2.91 2.94
N TYR A 68 24.79 2.18 2.02
CA TYR A 68 25.47 1.27 1.10
C TYR A 68 25.46 1.86 -0.31
N ALA A 69 26.64 1.94 -0.93
CA ALA A 69 26.74 2.23 -2.36
C ALA A 69 26.49 0.94 -3.15
N VAL A 70 25.40 0.88 -3.91
CA VAL A 70 25.07 -0.28 -4.74
C VAL A 70 25.06 0.10 -6.21
N LYS A 71 25.70 -0.73 -7.03
CA LYS A 71 25.73 -0.57 -8.48
C LYS A 71 24.36 -0.95 -9.06
N THR A 72 23.76 -0.05 -9.84
CA THR A 72 22.49 -0.30 -10.52
C THR A 72 22.73 -1.16 -11.78
N PRO A 73 22.03 -2.30 -11.96
CA PRO A 73 22.04 -3.06 -13.20
C PRO A 73 21.49 -2.24 -14.39
N GLU A 74 22.16 -2.30 -15.55
CA GLU A 74 21.74 -1.58 -16.78
C GLU A 74 20.31 -1.92 -17.25
N ARG A 75 19.82 -3.12 -16.97
CA ARG A 75 18.46 -3.52 -17.36
C ARG A 75 17.36 -2.75 -16.64
N LEU A 76 17.62 -2.23 -15.43
CA LEU A 76 16.62 -1.50 -14.66
C LEU A 76 16.39 -0.07 -15.19
N SER A 77 17.31 0.48 -15.99
CA SER A 77 17.18 1.86 -16.47
C SER A 77 16.29 2.04 -17.70
N MET A 78 15.83 0.97 -18.37
CA MET A 78 14.98 1.11 -19.57
C MET A 78 13.60 1.72 -19.27
N ASN A 79 13.00 1.38 -18.11
CA ASN A 79 11.62 1.75 -17.78
C ASN A 79 11.50 2.52 -16.45
N SER A 80 12.64 2.88 -15.84
CA SER A 80 12.65 3.58 -14.56
C SER A 80 13.93 4.36 -14.32
N ILE A 81 13.83 5.39 -13.48
CA ILE A 81 14.95 6.19 -12.99
C ILE A 81 15.18 5.91 -11.50
N ALA A 82 16.44 5.97 -11.06
CA ALA A 82 16.75 5.86 -9.64
C ALA A 82 16.41 7.18 -8.92
N VAL A 83 15.82 7.07 -7.74
CA VAL A 83 15.55 8.22 -6.85
C VAL A 83 16.31 8.04 -5.54
N PHE A 84 16.72 9.14 -4.92
CA PHE A 84 17.63 9.13 -3.77
C PHE A 84 17.07 9.99 -2.62
N PRO A 85 16.03 9.51 -1.89
CA PRO A 85 15.34 10.31 -0.87
C PRO A 85 16.25 10.82 0.24
N VAL A 86 17.19 9.99 0.71
CA VAL A 86 18.17 10.37 1.76
C VAL A 86 19.09 11.50 1.29
N HIS A 87 19.57 11.46 0.04
CA HIS A 87 20.41 12.53 -0.53
C HIS A 87 19.64 13.86 -0.64
N ALA A 88 18.33 13.76 -0.81
CA ALA A 88 17.41 14.88 -0.86
C ALA A 88 16.93 15.36 0.53
N LYS A 89 17.44 14.76 1.61
CA LYS A 89 17.05 15.05 3.00
C LYS A 89 15.55 14.85 3.27
N LEU A 90 14.91 13.95 2.51
CA LEU A 90 13.54 13.54 2.80
C LEU A 90 13.54 12.57 4.00
N PRO A 91 12.52 12.63 4.89
CA PRO A 91 12.30 11.60 5.89
C PRO A 91 12.24 10.22 5.23
N TRP A 92 13.08 9.29 5.70
CA TRP A 92 13.22 7.95 5.11
C TRP A 92 13.35 6.89 6.20
N PRO A 93 12.25 6.51 6.86
CA PRO A 93 12.25 5.53 7.95
C PRO A 93 12.35 4.09 7.40
N SER A 94 13.42 3.79 6.68
CA SER A 94 13.72 2.46 6.12
C SER A 94 15.22 2.34 5.82
N SER A 95 15.79 1.16 6.00
CA SER A 95 17.14 0.79 5.56
C SER A 95 17.22 0.45 4.06
N ILE A 96 16.07 0.36 3.37
CA ILE A 96 16.02 0.15 1.92
C ILE A 96 16.36 1.47 1.21
N HIS A 97 17.56 1.55 0.64
CA HIS A 97 18.02 2.74 -0.10
C HIS A 97 17.78 2.69 -1.62
N HIS A 98 17.15 1.62 -2.12
CA HIS A 98 16.89 1.41 -3.55
C HIS A 98 15.48 1.83 -3.92
N ALA A 99 15.28 3.12 -4.18
CA ALA A 99 14.02 3.64 -4.67
C ALA A 99 14.13 3.97 -6.16
N ARG A 100 13.05 3.72 -6.91
CA ARG A 100 12.97 3.99 -8.36
C ARG A 100 11.60 4.56 -8.72
N GLN A 101 11.56 5.35 -9.79
CA GLN A 101 10.34 5.90 -10.35
C GLN A 101 10.15 5.39 -11.78
N ASN A 102 8.93 4.99 -12.14
CA ASN A 102 8.57 4.64 -13.51
C ASN A 102 8.62 5.89 -14.42
N ILE A 103 9.12 5.76 -15.64
CA ILE A 103 9.20 6.89 -16.61
C ILE A 103 7.93 7.06 -17.45
N HIS A 104 7.08 6.04 -17.51
CA HIS A 104 5.83 6.01 -18.29
C HIS A 104 4.60 6.40 -17.44
N TRP A 105 4.82 7.01 -16.27
CA TRP A 105 3.76 7.34 -15.30
C TRP A 105 2.62 8.15 -15.92
N ARG A 106 2.92 9.03 -16.89
CA ARG A 106 1.93 9.92 -17.50
C ARG A 106 0.85 9.15 -18.24
N ALA A 107 1.26 8.16 -19.04
CA ALA A 107 0.32 7.29 -19.75
C ALA A 107 -0.57 6.51 -18.77
N ALA A 108 -0.01 6.04 -17.65
CA ALA A 108 -0.77 5.33 -16.62
C ALA A 108 -1.80 6.24 -15.91
N VAL A 109 -1.44 7.51 -15.64
CA VAL A 109 -2.36 8.49 -15.08
C VAL A 109 -3.48 8.83 -16.06
N GLU A 110 -3.15 9.14 -17.32
CA GLU A 110 -4.14 9.47 -18.35
C GLU A 110 -5.17 8.34 -18.55
N ALA A 111 -4.70 7.08 -18.62
CA ALA A 111 -5.58 5.93 -18.72
C ALA A 111 -6.48 5.75 -17.48
N SER A 112 -5.95 6.01 -16.29
CA SER A 112 -6.72 5.93 -15.03
C SER A 112 -7.75 7.04 -14.93
N GLU A 113 -7.40 8.27 -15.34
CA GLU A 113 -8.32 9.41 -15.39
C GLU A 113 -9.48 9.17 -16.35
N GLU A 114 -9.21 8.62 -17.53
CA GLU A 114 -10.27 8.25 -18.49
C GLU A 114 -11.25 7.25 -17.86
N LEU A 115 -10.74 6.22 -17.17
CA LEU A 115 -11.59 5.22 -16.51
C LEU A 115 -12.44 5.85 -15.39
N LEU A 116 -11.83 6.70 -14.55
CA LEU A 116 -12.53 7.42 -13.48
C LEU A 116 -13.63 8.35 -14.02
N GLN A 117 -13.38 9.05 -15.12
CA GLN A 117 -14.40 9.89 -15.77
C GLN A 117 -15.60 9.08 -16.24
N LYS A 118 -15.38 7.87 -16.78
CA LYS A 118 -16.46 6.96 -17.16
C LYS A 118 -17.25 6.47 -15.94
N PHE A 119 -16.58 6.19 -14.82
CA PHE A 119 -17.25 5.86 -13.55
C PHE A 119 -18.18 6.99 -13.09
N VAL A 120 -17.67 8.22 -13.01
CA VAL A 120 -18.46 9.39 -12.57
C VAL A 120 -19.66 9.66 -13.50
N SER A 121 -19.45 9.54 -14.81
CA SER A 121 -20.50 9.74 -15.81
C SER A 121 -21.63 8.73 -15.66
N GLU A 122 -21.32 7.46 -15.40
CA GLU A 122 -22.33 6.41 -15.23
C GLU A 122 -23.09 6.50 -13.91
N GLN A 123 -22.44 6.91 -12.82
CA GLN A 123 -23.11 7.17 -11.54
C GLN A 123 -24.19 8.25 -11.68
N THR A 124 -23.85 9.32 -12.40
CA THR A 124 -24.74 10.45 -12.66
C THR A 124 -25.96 10.02 -13.49
N VAL A 125 -25.77 9.14 -14.49
CA VAL A 125 -26.87 8.64 -15.34
C VAL A 125 -27.78 7.67 -14.58
N ASN A 126 -27.22 6.79 -13.76
CA ASN A 126 -27.98 5.75 -13.06
C ASN A 126 -28.61 6.24 -11.74
N ASN A 127 -28.43 7.51 -11.37
CA ASN A 127 -28.83 8.10 -10.09
C ASN A 127 -28.35 7.25 -8.89
N ARG A 128 -27.29 6.46 -9.09
CA ARG A 128 -26.58 5.73 -8.05
C ARG A 128 -25.68 6.75 -7.39
N VAL A 129 -26.27 7.61 -6.57
CA VAL A 129 -25.50 8.47 -5.68
C VAL A 129 -24.87 7.54 -4.65
N TRP A 130 -23.60 7.22 -4.86
CA TRP A 130 -22.75 6.73 -3.79
C TRP A 130 -22.68 7.88 -2.79
N GLN A 131 -23.52 7.84 -1.74
CA GLN A 131 -23.59 8.91 -0.76
C GLN A 131 -22.23 9.03 -0.07
N GLU A 132 -21.73 10.26 0.09
CA GLU A 132 -20.42 10.63 0.66
C GLU A 132 -20.04 9.86 1.95
N ASP A 133 -21.04 9.33 2.67
CA ASP A 133 -20.87 8.62 3.95
C ASP A 133 -20.79 7.07 3.85
N THR A 134 -20.96 6.47 2.67
CA THR A 134 -20.94 4.98 2.45
C THR A 134 -19.64 4.42 1.86
N HIS A 135 -18.55 5.19 1.94
CA HIS A 135 -17.43 5.10 0.99
C HIS A 135 -16.43 3.95 1.18
N THR A 136 -16.58 3.10 2.18
CA THR A 136 -15.74 1.90 2.34
C THR A 136 -16.59 0.70 2.78
N TRP A 137 -16.09 -0.52 2.54
CA TRP A 137 -16.71 -1.73 3.09
C TRP A 137 -16.78 -1.68 4.63
N GLU A 138 -15.96 -0.83 5.25
CA GLU A 138 -15.93 -0.54 6.67
C GLU A 138 -17.18 0.24 7.16
N MET A 139 -17.96 0.80 6.22
CA MET A 139 -19.11 1.68 6.46
C MET A 139 -20.44 1.15 5.93
N SER A 140 -20.45 0.23 4.96
CA SER A 140 -21.67 -0.23 4.29
C SER A 140 -22.23 -1.55 4.87
N ASP A 141 -23.55 -1.78 4.74
CA ASP A 141 -24.14 -3.08 5.08
C ASP A 141 -23.65 -4.19 4.14
N ARG A 142 -23.52 -5.42 4.66
CA ARG A 142 -22.98 -6.56 3.90
C ARG A 142 -23.77 -6.86 2.63
N THR A 143 -25.09 -6.66 2.64
CA THR A 143 -25.97 -7.08 1.55
C THR A 143 -25.83 -6.18 0.32
N THR A 144 -25.64 -4.88 0.51
CA THR A 144 -25.45 -3.90 -0.56
C THR A 144 -24.08 -4.06 -1.21
N ILE A 145 -23.04 -4.28 -0.40
CA ILE A 145 -21.67 -4.56 -0.86
C ILE A 145 -21.66 -5.85 -1.71
N GLU A 146 -22.28 -6.93 -1.23
CA GLU A 146 -22.30 -8.22 -1.92
C GLU A 146 -22.89 -8.15 -3.33
N ILE A 147 -23.95 -7.36 -3.56
CA ILE A 147 -24.56 -7.20 -4.89
C ILE A 147 -23.59 -6.54 -5.87
N LEU A 148 -22.97 -5.44 -5.44
CA LEU A 148 -22.04 -4.66 -6.27
C LEU A 148 -20.74 -5.43 -6.54
N GLN A 149 -20.21 -6.11 -5.52
CA GLN A 149 -19.03 -6.97 -5.64
C GLN A 149 -19.28 -8.13 -6.61
N ASN A 150 -20.45 -8.79 -6.53
CA ASN A 150 -20.79 -9.89 -7.43
C ASN A 150 -20.96 -9.42 -8.87
N GLU A 151 -21.55 -8.24 -9.10
CA GLU A 151 -21.65 -7.64 -10.43
C GLU A 151 -20.25 -7.39 -11.01
N PHE A 152 -19.34 -6.78 -10.25
CA PHE A 152 -17.99 -6.46 -10.71
C PHE A 152 -17.13 -7.73 -10.93
N VAL A 153 -17.15 -8.67 -9.97
CA VAL A 153 -16.42 -9.95 -10.07
C VAL A 153 -16.90 -10.77 -11.27
N SER A 154 -18.21 -10.78 -11.56
CA SER A 154 -18.73 -11.50 -12.72
C SER A 154 -18.08 -11.03 -14.02
N ARG A 155 -17.73 -9.73 -14.13
CA ARG A 155 -17.12 -9.12 -15.31
C ARG A 155 -15.63 -9.42 -15.44
N LEU A 156 -14.91 -9.54 -14.33
CA LEU A 156 -13.49 -9.92 -14.32
C LEU A 156 -13.25 -11.39 -14.74
N ARG A 157 -14.28 -12.24 -14.67
CA ARG A 157 -14.16 -13.69 -14.92
C ARG A 157 -14.37 -14.13 -16.36
N VAL A 158 -14.91 -13.28 -17.23
CA VAL A 158 -15.40 -13.73 -18.55
C VAL A 158 -14.31 -13.58 -19.61
N PRO A 159 -13.86 -14.66 -20.27
CA PRO A 159 -13.28 -14.57 -21.60
C PRO A 159 -14.45 -14.24 -22.55
N MET A 160 -14.72 -12.96 -22.78
CA MET A 160 -15.92 -12.51 -23.49
C MET A 160 -15.80 -12.79 -25.00
N PRO A 161 -16.72 -13.57 -25.61
CA PRO A 161 -16.83 -13.63 -27.06
C PRO A 161 -17.23 -12.25 -27.63
N ASP A 162 -16.68 -11.96 -28.79
CA ASP A 162 -16.60 -10.65 -29.44
C ASP A 162 -17.89 -10.16 -30.13
N ARG A 163 -19.05 -10.45 -29.55
CA ARG A 163 -20.27 -9.83 -30.08
C ARG A 163 -20.38 -8.45 -29.45
N GLY A 164 -20.08 -7.43 -30.25
CA GLY A 164 -20.32 -6.02 -29.99
C GLY A 164 -21.78 -5.80 -29.61
N ASP A 165 -22.06 -6.01 -28.33
CA ASP A 165 -23.36 -5.78 -27.74
C ASP A 165 -23.44 -4.29 -27.44
N GLU A 166 -24.07 -3.55 -28.37
CA GLU A 166 -24.31 -2.10 -28.28
C GLU A 166 -25.12 -1.71 -27.03
N SER A 167 -25.67 -2.68 -26.28
CA SER A 167 -26.34 -2.43 -24.99
C SER A 167 -25.39 -2.12 -23.83
N LYS A 168 -24.07 -2.32 -23.99
CA LYS A 168 -23.08 -2.08 -22.93
C LYS A 168 -22.75 -0.61 -22.77
N SER A 169 -22.73 -0.12 -21.53
CA SER A 169 -22.32 1.25 -21.21
C SER A 169 -20.85 1.51 -21.57
N THR A 170 -20.46 2.80 -21.64
CA THR A 170 -19.08 3.20 -21.92
C THR A 170 -18.09 2.71 -20.87
N LEU A 171 -18.48 2.68 -19.58
CA LEU A 171 -17.67 2.10 -18.51
C LEU A 171 -17.52 0.59 -18.68
N GLN A 172 -18.62 -0.11 -18.99
CA GLN A 172 -18.59 -1.56 -19.21
C GLN A 172 -17.64 -1.92 -20.35
N GLN A 173 -17.68 -1.15 -21.44
CA GLN A 173 -16.76 -1.33 -22.56
C GLN A 173 -15.30 -1.09 -22.15
N ALA A 174 -15.03 -0.04 -21.36
CA ALA A 174 -13.68 0.25 -20.86
C ALA A 174 -13.16 -0.88 -19.95
N LEU A 175 -13.96 -1.36 -19.00
CA LEU A 175 -13.59 -2.47 -18.12
C LEU A 175 -13.29 -3.76 -18.92
N ILE A 176 -14.10 -4.06 -19.93
CA ILE A 176 -13.87 -5.21 -20.81
C ILE A 176 -12.57 -5.03 -21.61
N ALA A 177 -12.30 -3.83 -22.11
CA ALA A 177 -11.06 -3.53 -22.82
C ALA A 177 -9.83 -3.71 -21.91
N THR A 178 -9.90 -3.28 -20.64
CA THR A 178 -8.84 -3.52 -19.65
C THR A 178 -8.60 -5.01 -19.39
N VAL A 179 -9.67 -5.80 -19.18
CA VAL A 179 -9.57 -7.26 -19.00
C VAL A 179 -8.96 -7.93 -20.23
N ARG A 180 -9.35 -7.51 -21.44
CA ARG A 180 -8.75 -7.98 -22.69
C ARG A 180 -7.27 -7.65 -22.77
N GLY A 181 -6.89 -6.41 -22.44
CA GLY A 181 -5.49 -5.98 -22.43
C GLY A 181 -4.60 -6.87 -21.54
N PHE A 182 -5.06 -7.25 -20.34
CA PHE A 182 -4.34 -8.20 -19.50
C PHE A 182 -4.13 -9.57 -20.18
N HIS A 183 -5.15 -10.09 -20.85
CA HIS A 183 -5.05 -11.37 -21.57
C HIS A 183 -4.23 -11.28 -22.87
N ASP A 184 -4.25 -10.14 -23.55
CA ASP A 184 -3.43 -9.93 -24.76
C ASP A 184 -1.93 -9.92 -24.40
N GLU A 185 -1.57 -9.32 -23.26
CA GLU A 185 -0.21 -9.36 -22.72
C GLU A 185 0.21 -10.77 -22.24
N ASP A 186 -0.73 -11.57 -21.71
CA ASP A 186 -0.47 -12.98 -21.38
C ASP A 186 -0.01 -13.80 -22.62
N GLY A 187 -0.48 -13.43 -23.81
CA GLY A 187 -0.08 -14.08 -25.06
C GLY A 187 1.38 -13.84 -25.46
N THR A 188 2.05 -12.84 -24.85
CA THR A 188 3.34 -12.33 -25.31
C THR A 188 4.51 -12.84 -24.48
N MET A 189 4.40 -12.89 -23.14
CA MET A 189 5.56 -13.22 -22.28
C MET A 189 5.29 -14.01 -20.99
N SER A 190 4.05 -14.09 -20.46
CA SER A 190 3.76 -14.75 -19.17
C SER A 190 2.26 -15.02 -19.02
N ASN A 191 1.80 -15.51 -17.87
CA ASN A 191 0.36 -15.62 -17.54
C ASN A 191 -0.04 -14.68 -16.39
N GLU A 192 0.70 -13.59 -16.24
CA GLU A 192 0.61 -12.69 -15.09
C GLU A 192 -0.63 -11.78 -15.13
N GLY A 193 -1.16 -11.45 -16.31
CA GLY A 193 -2.39 -10.69 -16.48
C GLY A 193 -3.60 -11.42 -15.91
N ALA A 194 -3.77 -12.71 -16.25
CA ALA A 194 -4.78 -13.56 -15.62
C ALA A 194 -4.60 -13.68 -14.11
N GLU A 195 -3.35 -13.71 -13.62
CA GLU A 195 -3.07 -13.75 -12.18
C GLU A 195 -3.47 -12.44 -11.47
N VAL A 196 -3.19 -11.28 -12.07
CA VAL A 196 -3.65 -9.97 -11.57
C VAL A 196 -5.17 -9.93 -11.45
N LEU A 197 -5.89 -10.39 -12.48
CA LEU A 197 -7.36 -10.43 -12.46
C LEU A 197 -7.90 -11.37 -11.36
N SER A 198 -7.26 -12.53 -11.17
CA SER A 198 -7.62 -13.46 -10.10
C SER A 198 -7.42 -12.82 -8.73
N ARG A 199 -6.28 -12.17 -8.49
CA ARG A 199 -5.99 -11.51 -7.21
C ARG A 199 -6.93 -10.34 -6.93
N LEU A 200 -7.32 -9.59 -7.96
CA LEU A 200 -8.33 -8.53 -7.81
C LEU A 200 -9.69 -9.11 -7.37
N ILE A 201 -10.08 -10.27 -7.90
CA ILE A 201 -11.30 -10.96 -7.46
C ILE A 201 -11.19 -11.40 -6.00
N ASP A 202 -10.04 -11.95 -5.60
CA ASP A 202 -9.81 -12.40 -4.23
C ASP A 202 -9.83 -11.23 -3.24
N PHE A 203 -9.18 -10.11 -3.58
CA PHE A 203 -9.20 -8.86 -2.81
C PHE A 203 -10.63 -8.34 -2.60
N ILE A 204 -11.44 -8.29 -3.66
CA ILE A 204 -12.83 -7.83 -3.57
C ILE A 204 -13.65 -8.73 -2.64
N ARG A 205 -13.32 -10.02 -2.56
CA ARG A 205 -14.04 -11.01 -1.74
C ARG A 205 -13.45 -11.16 -0.33
N HIS A 206 -12.43 -10.38 0.02
CA HIS A 206 -11.76 -10.50 1.30
C HIS A 206 -12.76 -10.18 2.44
N PRO A 207 -12.87 -11.04 3.47
CA PRO A 207 -13.79 -10.81 4.58
C PRO A 207 -13.32 -9.64 5.47
N PRO A 208 -14.23 -9.02 6.25
CA PRO A 208 -13.85 -8.05 7.27
C PRO A 208 -12.99 -8.70 8.37
N PRO A 209 -12.25 -7.90 9.16
CA PRO A 209 -11.36 -8.41 10.18
C PRO A 209 -12.13 -9.13 11.29
N PRO A 210 -11.48 -10.08 12.00
CA PRO A 210 -11.99 -10.59 13.26
C PRO A 210 -12.07 -9.45 14.31
N PRO A 211 -12.85 -9.64 15.39
CA PRO A 211 -12.96 -8.62 16.44
C PRO A 211 -11.66 -8.38 17.20
N GLU A 212 -10.79 -9.39 17.30
CA GLU A 212 -9.50 -9.34 17.99
C GLU A 212 -8.49 -10.25 17.29
N PHE A 213 -7.21 -9.83 17.28
CA PHE A 213 -6.06 -10.64 16.84
C PHE A 213 -5.29 -11.13 18.06
N LYS A 214 -4.86 -12.40 18.07
CA LYS A 214 -4.17 -12.98 19.23
C LYS A 214 -2.71 -12.56 19.33
N ASN A 215 -2.09 -12.27 18.19
CA ASN A 215 -0.69 -11.86 18.08
C ASN A 215 -0.47 -11.11 16.75
N LEU A 216 0.73 -10.56 16.59
CA LEU A 216 1.08 -9.73 15.43
C LEU A 216 1.11 -10.53 14.12
N ARG A 217 1.44 -11.83 14.15
CA ARG A 217 1.43 -12.67 12.95
C ARG A 217 0.02 -12.89 12.41
N GLU A 218 -0.95 -13.13 13.29
CA GLU A 218 -2.36 -13.25 12.89
C GLU A 218 -2.86 -11.95 12.24
N TYR A 219 -2.46 -10.80 12.79
CA TYR A 219 -2.74 -9.50 12.18
C TYR A 219 -2.08 -9.35 10.81
N LEU A 220 -0.78 -9.60 10.70
CA LEU A 220 -0.05 -9.43 9.44
C LEU A 220 -0.54 -10.40 8.37
N ASP A 221 -0.88 -11.65 8.71
CA ASP A 221 -1.47 -12.60 7.76
C ASP A 221 -2.82 -12.11 7.20
N TYR A 222 -3.66 -11.51 8.04
CA TYR A 222 -4.88 -10.83 7.59
C TYR A 222 -4.53 -9.63 6.70
N ARG A 223 -3.59 -8.79 7.15
CA ARG A 223 -3.24 -7.53 6.49
C ARG A 223 -2.61 -7.74 5.12
N ILE A 224 -1.86 -8.83 4.92
CA ILE A 224 -1.32 -9.23 3.62
C ILE A 224 -2.43 -9.40 2.57
N ASP A 225 -3.55 -10.01 2.96
CA ASP A 225 -4.70 -10.19 2.07
C ASP A 225 -5.47 -8.88 1.88
N ASP A 226 -5.70 -8.16 2.97
CA ASP A 226 -6.40 -6.87 2.99
C ASP A 226 -5.65 -5.77 2.22
N ALA A 227 -4.31 -5.84 2.15
CA ALA A 227 -3.47 -4.95 1.36
C ALA A 227 -3.26 -5.42 -0.09
N ALA A 228 -3.88 -6.55 -0.50
CA ALA A 228 -3.69 -7.20 -1.80
C ALA A 228 -2.21 -7.53 -2.11
N ALA A 229 -1.44 -7.91 -1.09
CA ALA A 229 0.01 -8.03 -1.20
C ALA A 229 0.51 -9.41 -1.69
N ARG A 230 -0.29 -10.51 -1.63
CA ARG A 230 0.17 -11.91 -1.85
C ARG A 230 0.81 -12.26 -3.21
N PRO A 231 2.09 -12.67 -3.29
CA PRO A 231 2.70 -13.44 -4.37
C PRO A 231 3.01 -14.92 -4.03
N ARG A 232 3.44 -15.68 -5.04
CA ARG A 232 3.55 -17.17 -5.03
C ARG A 232 4.85 -17.78 -4.48
N ILE A 233 5.67 -17.06 -3.71
CA ILE A 233 6.93 -17.59 -3.12
C ILE A 233 6.91 -17.35 -1.59
N SER A 234 7.39 -18.28 -0.76
CA SER A 234 6.85 -18.40 0.61
C SER A 234 7.50 -17.55 1.72
N LYS A 235 8.82 -17.37 1.75
CA LYS A 235 9.50 -16.68 2.88
C LYS A 235 9.91 -15.24 2.57
N PHE A 236 10.81 -15.05 1.59
CA PHE A 236 11.33 -13.72 1.26
C PHE A 236 10.22 -12.73 0.88
N VAL A 237 9.27 -13.23 0.09
CA VAL A 237 8.12 -12.47 -0.33
C VAL A 237 7.20 -12.12 0.85
N ARG A 238 7.00 -13.02 1.82
CA ARG A 238 6.24 -12.69 3.04
C ARG A 238 6.90 -11.56 3.83
N LEU A 239 8.23 -11.56 3.94
CA LEU A 239 8.95 -10.43 4.55
C LEU A 239 8.72 -9.14 3.75
N CYS A 240 8.70 -9.19 2.42
CA CYS A 240 8.33 -8.01 1.60
C CYS A 240 6.88 -7.56 1.84
N GLU A 241 5.93 -8.49 1.99
CA GLU A 241 4.54 -8.14 2.27
C GLU A 241 4.39 -7.53 3.66
N ASP A 242 5.03 -8.13 4.68
CA ASP A 242 5.09 -7.61 6.04
C ASP A 242 5.66 -6.19 6.02
N HIS A 243 6.76 -5.96 5.28
CA HIS A 243 7.37 -4.64 5.10
C HIS A 243 6.39 -3.63 4.52
N VAL A 244 5.72 -3.96 3.41
CA VAL A 244 4.74 -3.07 2.76
C VAL A 244 3.59 -2.74 3.70
N CYS A 245 3.06 -3.72 4.42
CA CYS A 245 1.97 -3.52 5.37
C CYS A 245 2.41 -2.63 6.54
N ILE A 246 3.56 -2.91 7.14
CA ILE A 246 4.09 -2.14 8.27
C ILE A 246 4.40 -0.69 7.86
N ALA A 247 5.05 -0.49 6.71
CA ALA A 247 5.39 0.83 6.21
C ALA A 247 4.14 1.65 5.85
N ASN A 248 3.14 1.02 5.24
CA ASN A 248 1.87 1.66 4.94
C ASN A 248 1.16 2.08 6.23
N ASP A 249 1.03 1.16 7.19
CA ASP A 249 0.34 1.40 8.46
C ASP A 249 1.06 2.48 9.29
N LEU A 250 2.40 2.53 9.30
CA LEU A 250 3.16 3.62 9.92
C LEU A 250 2.82 4.98 9.30
N ALA A 251 2.76 5.05 7.97
CA ALA A 251 2.46 6.29 7.26
C ALA A 251 0.99 6.71 7.44
N SER A 252 0.06 5.77 7.46
CA SER A 252 -1.38 6.05 7.52
C SER A 252 -1.92 6.21 8.94
N PHE A 253 -1.20 5.77 9.98
CA PHE A 253 -1.69 5.70 11.37
C PHE A 253 -2.33 6.99 11.86
N ASP A 254 -1.67 8.14 11.70
CA ASP A 254 -2.21 9.41 12.22
C ASP A 254 -3.53 9.80 11.55
N LYS A 255 -3.69 9.45 10.27
CA LYS A 255 -4.94 9.67 9.53
C LYS A 255 -6.02 8.71 10.04
N GLU A 256 -5.74 7.42 10.02
CA GLU A 256 -6.68 6.36 10.38
C GLU A 256 -7.13 6.48 11.85
N LYS A 257 -6.22 6.81 12.76
CA LYS A 257 -6.52 7.04 14.18
C LYS A 257 -7.48 8.21 14.36
N ARG A 258 -7.28 9.32 13.64
CA ARG A 258 -8.20 10.45 13.66
C ARG A 258 -9.57 10.06 13.14
N ASP A 259 -9.63 9.37 12.00
CA ASP A 259 -10.89 8.96 11.40
C ASP A 259 -11.64 7.97 12.31
N TYR A 260 -10.93 7.09 13.02
CA TYR A 260 -11.52 6.18 14.02
C TYR A 260 -12.05 6.93 15.25
N VAL A 261 -11.26 7.85 15.83
CA VAL A 261 -11.67 8.65 17.01
C VAL A 261 -12.85 9.57 16.67
N ASP A 262 -12.89 10.10 15.46
CA ASP A 262 -13.98 10.93 14.95
C ASP A 262 -15.23 10.11 14.57
N ASN A 263 -15.21 8.77 14.75
CA ASN A 263 -16.26 7.82 14.35
C ASN A 263 -16.59 7.84 12.85
N LYS A 264 -15.63 8.20 11.99
CA LYS A 264 -15.78 8.12 10.53
C LYS A 264 -15.53 6.73 9.98
N VAL A 265 -14.82 5.88 10.72
CA VAL A 265 -14.61 4.46 10.38
C VAL A 265 -14.94 3.61 11.60
N ARG A 266 -15.40 2.38 11.36
CA ARG A 266 -15.82 1.45 12.41
C ARG A 266 -14.65 0.76 13.11
N TYR A 267 -13.56 0.56 12.40
CA TYR A 267 -12.39 -0.20 12.87
C TYR A 267 -11.12 0.64 12.70
N LEU A 268 -10.13 0.39 13.56
CA LEU A 268 -8.77 0.85 13.38
C LEU A 268 -7.90 -0.37 13.15
N ILE A 269 -7.64 -0.67 11.88
CA ILE A 269 -6.86 -1.82 11.42
C ILE A 269 -5.47 -1.29 11.06
N ASN A 270 -4.58 -1.26 12.05
CA ASN A 270 -3.26 -0.67 11.85
C ASN A 270 -2.20 -1.33 12.74
N THR A 271 -1.05 -1.67 12.15
CA THR A 271 0.07 -2.31 12.84
C THR A 271 0.50 -1.56 14.10
N VAL A 272 0.54 -0.23 14.07
CA VAL A 272 0.95 0.59 15.21
C VAL A 272 -0.01 0.41 16.39
N GLU A 273 -1.32 0.36 16.12
CA GLU A 273 -2.34 0.14 17.15
C GLU A 273 -2.23 -1.28 17.73
N GLU A 274 -2.04 -2.30 16.90
CA GLU A 274 -1.91 -3.69 17.35
C GLU A 274 -0.62 -3.92 18.15
N VAL A 275 0.50 -3.37 17.68
CA VAL A 275 1.78 -3.35 18.44
C VAL A 275 1.60 -2.68 19.80
N ARG A 276 0.88 -1.54 19.86
CA ARG A 276 0.60 -0.85 21.12
C ARG A 276 -0.19 -1.73 22.10
N LYS A 277 -1.23 -2.42 21.62
CA LYS A 277 -2.07 -3.30 22.43
C LYS A 277 -1.30 -4.54 22.90
N ILE A 278 -0.70 -5.28 21.97
CA ILE A 278 -0.03 -6.56 22.23
C ILE A 278 1.10 -6.40 23.24
N TYR A 279 1.93 -5.35 23.09
CA TYR A 279 3.05 -5.10 23.98
C TYR A 279 2.72 -4.13 25.13
N SER A 280 1.45 -3.77 25.31
CA SER A 280 0.99 -2.85 26.36
C SER A 280 1.80 -1.54 26.43
N LEU A 281 2.09 -0.95 25.26
CA LEU A 281 2.95 0.23 25.16
C LEU A 281 2.22 1.50 25.65
N PRO A 282 2.94 2.43 26.29
CA PRO A 282 2.32 3.55 27.00
C PRO A 282 1.79 4.67 26.10
N SER A 283 2.21 4.72 24.83
CA SER A 283 1.76 5.74 23.88
C SER A 283 1.88 5.30 22.43
N ASP A 284 1.15 5.99 21.55
CA ASP A 284 1.23 5.83 20.10
C ASP A 284 2.64 6.14 19.58
N ASP A 285 3.30 7.15 20.14
CA ASP A 285 4.69 7.50 19.79
C ASP A 285 5.67 6.35 20.08
N VAL A 286 5.55 5.69 21.24
CA VAL A 286 6.37 4.51 21.55
C VAL A 286 6.04 3.37 20.60
N ALA A 287 4.75 3.16 20.30
CA ALA A 287 4.31 2.13 19.38
C ALA A 287 4.86 2.33 17.97
N LYS A 288 4.85 3.55 17.42
CA LYS A 288 5.45 3.86 16.12
C LYS A 288 6.93 3.49 16.06
N VAL A 289 7.70 3.81 17.10
CA VAL A 289 9.14 3.48 17.13
C VAL A 289 9.38 1.98 17.22
N VAL A 290 8.58 1.27 18.02
CA VAL A 290 8.62 -0.20 18.07
C VAL A 290 8.27 -0.81 16.72
N THR A 291 7.21 -0.35 16.09
CA THR A 291 6.77 -0.79 14.76
C THR A 291 7.85 -0.55 13.71
N LEU A 292 8.53 0.59 13.74
CA LEU A 292 9.68 0.86 12.87
C LEU A 292 10.84 -0.12 13.15
N ALA A 293 11.15 -0.42 14.41
CA ALA A 293 12.19 -1.40 14.72
C ALA A 293 11.84 -2.80 14.20
N ILE A 294 10.57 -3.21 14.24
CA ILE A 294 10.10 -4.45 13.61
C ILE A 294 10.27 -4.37 12.09
N GLN A 295 9.90 -3.25 11.45
CA GLN A 295 10.10 -3.05 10.00
C GLN A 295 11.57 -3.21 9.62
N ILE A 296 12.49 -2.60 10.35
CA ILE A 296 13.93 -2.70 10.06
C ILE A 296 14.46 -4.11 10.29
N GLU A 297 13.91 -4.86 11.25
CA GLU A 297 14.26 -6.28 11.42
C GLU A 297 13.77 -7.13 10.23
N VAL A 298 12.60 -6.80 9.66
CA VAL A 298 12.07 -7.42 8.43
C VAL A 298 12.94 -7.09 7.21
N GLU A 299 13.62 -5.95 7.18
CA GLU A 299 14.48 -5.50 6.07
C GLU A 299 15.86 -6.16 6.06
N LYS A 300 16.29 -6.80 7.16
CA LYS A 300 17.60 -7.48 7.27
C LYS A 300 17.64 -8.80 6.51
#